data_AF-M4C6V9-F1
#
_entry.id   AF-M4C6V9-F1
#
_cell.length_a   1.000
_cell.length_b   1.000
_cell.length_c   1.000
_cell.angle_alpha   90.00
_cell.angle_beta   90.00
_cell.angle_gamma   90.00
#
_symmetry.space_group_name_H-M   'P 1'
#
loop_
_entity.id
_entity.type
_entity.pdbx_description
1 polymer ?
#
loop_
_entity_poly.entity_id
_entity_poly.type
_entity_poly.pdbx_seq_one_letter_code
_entity_poly.pdbx_strand_id
1 'polypeptide(L)'
;MVALLTKKTLVENRRKELTRLIKEAKADESRAKARKPKAAEGEELAENSAEEEEGDDARSAALEKELNMTEMDAADVKELGALEKEGFGDWTRRDLKQFITSCERYGRADKARVCEEVSQVLGKDPAQVERYYNTFWSRFMELKDHAKYIEKIERGEKRLERNEVVKQALARKCSRYSHPLRDMRLHYPAGYKSKGYILEEDVFLVVMMNKYGPLEHWGEIRDEIRKAWQFRFDWFFKSRTIAELQKRGEVLTRMVERENDELKSRNSKDEDDLAKKAKESSSSRSKSKSKNTSSSSRSKTSGSSSSKKRSSSSKQSSSSSAKKPRSS
;
A
#
# COMPACT_ATOMS: atom_id res chain seq x y z
N MET A 1 5.59 -3.32 -33.58
CA MET A 1 5.20 -4.62 -32.99
C MET A 1 3.81 -5.09 -33.42
N VAL A 2 2.71 -4.40 -33.11
CA VAL A 2 1.33 -4.87 -33.45
C VAL A 2 1.18 -5.18 -34.94
N ALA A 3 1.60 -4.27 -35.83
CA ALA A 3 1.53 -4.49 -37.28
C ALA A 3 2.37 -5.70 -37.75
N LEU A 4 3.56 -5.92 -37.18
CA LEU A 4 4.41 -7.08 -37.50
C LEU A 4 3.81 -8.39 -36.97
N LEU A 5 3.19 -8.37 -35.79
CA LEU A 5 2.44 -9.51 -35.25
C LEU A 5 1.22 -9.83 -36.11
N THR A 6 0.47 -8.82 -36.56
CA THR A 6 -0.66 -9.02 -37.48
C THR A 6 -0.19 -9.60 -38.80
N LYS A 7 0.89 -9.07 -39.38
CA LYS A 7 1.54 -9.64 -40.58
C LYS A 7 1.94 -11.09 -40.34
N LYS A 8 2.60 -11.41 -39.22
CA LYS A 8 2.97 -12.79 -38.84
C LYS A 8 1.76 -13.71 -38.78
N THR A 9 0.69 -13.30 -38.10
CA THR A 9 -0.54 -14.10 -38.01
C THR A 9 -1.21 -14.30 -39.37
N LEU A 10 -1.16 -13.29 -40.25
CA LEU A 10 -1.74 -13.37 -41.59
C LEU A 10 -0.94 -14.33 -42.48
N VAL A 11 0.40 -14.26 -42.41
CA VAL A 11 1.30 -15.20 -43.10
C VAL A 11 1.11 -16.62 -42.57
N GLU A 12 1.03 -16.82 -41.24
CA GLU A 12 0.77 -18.13 -40.64
C GLU A 12 -0.60 -18.70 -41.04
N ASN A 13 -1.64 -17.87 -41.06
CA ASN A 13 -2.99 -18.29 -41.48
C ASN A 13 -3.01 -18.65 -42.97
N ARG A 14 -2.36 -17.84 -43.82
CA ARG A 14 -2.24 -18.13 -45.26
C ARG A 14 -1.46 -19.41 -45.51
N ARG A 15 -0.37 -19.66 -44.77
CA ARG A 15 0.38 -20.94 -44.84
C ARG A 15 -0.48 -22.12 -44.41
N LYS A 16 -1.28 -22.00 -43.35
CA LYS A 16 -2.22 -23.07 -42.92
C LYS A 16 -3.27 -23.36 -44.00
N GLU A 17 -3.80 -22.32 -44.63
CA GLU A 17 -4.76 -22.44 -45.73
C GLU A 17 -4.13 -23.12 -46.94
N LEU A 18 -2.94 -22.68 -47.37
CA LEU A 18 -2.19 -23.30 -48.47
C LEU A 18 -1.82 -24.76 -48.14
N THR A 19 -1.42 -25.07 -46.91
CA THR A 19 -1.13 -26.46 -46.48
C THR A 19 -2.38 -27.34 -46.55
N ARG A 20 -3.55 -26.79 -46.20
CA ARG A 20 -4.83 -27.49 -46.34
C ARG A 20 -5.17 -27.73 -47.81
N LEU A 21 -5.02 -26.72 -48.66
CA LEU A 21 -5.27 -26.81 -50.10
C LEU A 21 -4.33 -27.80 -50.80
N ILE A 22 -3.04 -27.84 -50.40
CA ILE A 22 -2.07 -28.84 -50.88
C ILE A 22 -2.51 -30.24 -50.47
N LYS A 23 -2.98 -30.42 -49.23
CA LYS A 23 -3.47 -31.72 -48.76
C LYS A 23 -4.73 -32.19 -49.49
N GLU A 24 -5.62 -31.26 -49.82
CA GLU A 24 -6.84 -31.52 -50.60
C GLU A 24 -6.51 -31.85 -52.06
N ALA A 25 -5.64 -31.07 -52.71
CA ALA A 25 -5.16 -31.33 -54.07
C ALA A 25 -4.47 -32.69 -54.18
N LYS A 26 -3.58 -33.04 -53.24
CA LYS A 26 -2.93 -34.37 -53.20
C LYS A 26 -3.91 -35.51 -52.93
N ALA A 27 -4.97 -35.26 -52.17
CA ALA A 27 -6.02 -36.26 -51.93
C ALA A 27 -6.83 -36.49 -53.21
N ASP A 28 -7.17 -35.44 -53.94
CA ASP A 28 -7.88 -35.51 -55.22
C ASP A 28 -7.02 -36.19 -56.30
N GLU A 29 -5.73 -35.85 -56.40
CA GLU A 29 -4.75 -36.55 -57.25
C GLU A 29 -4.69 -38.05 -56.95
N SER A 30 -4.60 -38.42 -55.67
CA SER A 30 -4.55 -39.84 -55.27
C SER A 30 -5.86 -40.57 -55.57
N ARG A 31 -7.00 -39.87 -55.47
CA ARG A 31 -8.33 -40.40 -55.77
C ARG A 31 -8.57 -40.53 -57.27
N ALA A 32 -8.04 -39.61 -58.09
CA ALA A 32 -8.06 -39.67 -59.54
C ALA A 32 -7.19 -40.82 -60.06
N LYS A 33 -5.95 -40.94 -59.55
CA LYS A 33 -5.04 -42.08 -59.84
C LYS A 33 -5.63 -43.43 -59.42
N ALA A 34 -6.38 -43.49 -58.31
CA ALA A 34 -7.08 -44.71 -57.86
C ALA A 34 -8.38 -45.03 -58.63
N ARG A 35 -8.98 -44.04 -59.33
CA ARG A 35 -10.22 -44.20 -60.11
C ARG A 35 -10.00 -44.80 -61.50
N LYS A 36 -8.76 -44.95 -61.96
CA LYS A 36 -8.40 -45.68 -63.20
C LYS A 36 -8.22 -47.19 -62.90
N PRO A 37 -9.17 -48.08 -63.26
CA PRO A 37 -8.94 -49.51 -63.21
C PRO A 37 -8.19 -49.99 -64.47
N LYS A 38 -7.36 -51.02 -64.31
CA LYS A 38 -6.79 -51.83 -65.41
C LYS A 38 -7.92 -52.54 -66.19
N ALA A 39 -8.51 -51.87 -67.18
CA ALA A 39 -9.26 -52.37 -68.35
C ALA A 39 -9.98 -51.14 -68.96
N ALA A 40 -10.00 -50.84 -70.25
CA ALA A 40 -9.80 -51.64 -71.46
C ALA A 40 -9.36 -50.73 -72.63
N GLU A 41 -8.94 -51.37 -73.72
CA GLU A 41 -8.60 -50.85 -75.05
C GLU A 41 -9.31 -49.55 -75.48
N GLY A 42 -8.54 -48.60 -76.04
CA GLY A 42 -9.06 -47.41 -76.73
C GLY A 42 -8.07 -46.23 -76.73
N GLU A 43 -7.32 -46.05 -77.81
CA GLU A 43 -6.24 -45.05 -77.96
C GLU A 43 -6.67 -43.57 -77.90
N GLU A 44 -7.96 -43.21 -77.95
CA GLU A 44 -8.41 -41.80 -77.92
C GLU A 44 -8.72 -41.24 -76.51
N LEU A 45 -8.87 -42.08 -75.47
CA LEU A 45 -9.15 -41.62 -74.09
C LEU A 45 -7.87 -41.33 -73.28
N ALA A 46 -6.71 -41.74 -73.79
CA ALA A 46 -5.43 -41.56 -73.12
C ALA A 46 -4.90 -40.12 -73.21
N GLU A 47 -5.24 -39.38 -74.27
CA GLU A 47 -4.72 -38.03 -74.53
C GLU A 47 -5.37 -36.98 -73.60
N ASN A 48 -6.71 -36.98 -73.46
CA ASN A 48 -7.43 -36.14 -72.48
C ASN A 48 -7.09 -36.49 -71.02
N SER A 49 -6.77 -37.76 -70.73
CA SER A 49 -6.50 -38.21 -69.36
C SER A 49 -5.03 -38.01 -68.93
N ALA A 50 -4.13 -37.72 -69.87
CA ALA A 50 -2.76 -37.29 -69.61
C ALA A 50 -2.70 -35.78 -69.37
N GLU A 51 -3.47 -34.99 -70.12
CA GLU A 51 -3.59 -33.54 -69.90
C GLU A 51 -4.22 -33.19 -68.54
N GLU A 52 -5.21 -33.97 -68.07
CA GLU A 52 -5.80 -33.79 -66.73
C GLU A 52 -4.86 -34.24 -65.58
N GLU A 53 -4.03 -35.28 -65.79
CA GLU A 53 -3.02 -35.70 -64.78
C GLU A 53 -1.85 -34.72 -64.66
N GLU A 54 -1.38 -34.14 -65.77
CA GLU A 54 -0.40 -33.04 -65.74
C GLU A 54 -0.99 -31.78 -65.08
N GLY A 55 -2.28 -31.51 -65.30
CA GLY A 55 -2.98 -30.36 -64.72
C GLY A 55 -3.14 -30.42 -63.20
N ASP A 56 -3.44 -31.60 -62.63
CA ASP A 56 -3.59 -31.79 -61.19
C ASP A 56 -2.23 -31.86 -60.46
N ASP A 57 -1.23 -32.60 -60.98
CA ASP A 57 0.13 -32.59 -60.41
C ASP A 57 0.78 -31.19 -60.51
N ALA A 58 0.43 -30.38 -61.52
CA ALA A 58 0.83 -28.98 -61.62
C ALA A 58 0.14 -28.07 -60.58
N ARG A 59 -1.08 -28.41 -60.16
CA ARG A 59 -1.86 -27.63 -59.18
C ARG A 59 -1.30 -27.78 -57.77
N SER A 60 -0.93 -28.98 -57.33
CA SER A 60 -0.25 -29.15 -56.04
C SER A 60 1.15 -28.55 -56.05
N ALA A 61 1.92 -28.69 -57.14
CA ALA A 61 3.24 -28.07 -57.28
C ALA A 61 3.17 -26.52 -57.28
N ALA A 62 2.15 -25.93 -57.90
CA ALA A 62 1.92 -24.48 -57.86
C ALA A 62 1.58 -23.99 -56.45
N LEU A 63 0.75 -24.72 -55.71
CA LEU A 63 0.41 -24.40 -54.32
C LEU A 63 1.61 -24.55 -53.37
N GLU A 64 2.48 -25.54 -53.60
CA GLU A 64 3.74 -25.70 -52.86
C GLU A 64 4.72 -24.55 -53.14
N LYS A 65 4.79 -24.09 -54.39
CA LYS A 65 5.59 -22.91 -54.76
C LYS A 65 5.04 -21.64 -54.09
N GLU A 66 3.72 -21.46 -54.07
CA GLU A 66 3.06 -20.34 -53.38
C GLU A 66 3.30 -20.41 -51.86
N LEU A 67 3.25 -21.60 -51.26
CA LEU A 67 3.56 -21.81 -49.83
C LEU A 67 4.98 -21.38 -49.49
N ASN A 68 5.97 -21.74 -50.31
CA ASN A 68 7.36 -21.35 -50.12
C ASN A 68 7.58 -19.84 -50.31
N MET A 69 6.81 -19.19 -51.19
CA MET A 69 6.87 -17.73 -51.36
C MET A 69 6.13 -16.97 -50.25
N THR A 70 5.21 -17.62 -49.54
CA THR A 70 4.47 -17.03 -48.42
C THR A 70 5.31 -17.07 -47.13
N GLU A 71 6.46 -16.41 -47.16
CA GLU A 71 7.38 -16.21 -46.04
C GLU A 71 7.39 -14.73 -45.63
N MET A 72 7.54 -14.46 -44.33
CA MET A 72 7.81 -13.10 -43.88
C MET A 72 9.20 -12.70 -44.33
N ASP A 73 9.35 -11.44 -44.74
CA ASP A 73 10.65 -10.89 -45.08
C ASP A 73 11.64 -11.06 -43.92
N ALA A 74 12.88 -11.43 -44.25
CA ALA A 74 13.94 -11.64 -43.26
C ALA A 74 14.21 -10.39 -42.40
N ALA A 75 13.96 -9.19 -42.95
CA ALA A 75 14.03 -7.92 -42.23
C ALA A 75 12.91 -7.81 -41.17
N ASP A 76 11.67 -8.10 -41.54
CA ASP A 76 10.51 -8.07 -40.64
C ASP A 76 10.63 -9.12 -39.53
N VAL A 77 11.17 -10.31 -39.82
CA VAL A 77 11.45 -11.35 -38.81
C VAL A 77 12.52 -10.91 -37.82
N LYS A 78 13.60 -10.28 -38.32
CA LYS A 78 14.69 -9.75 -37.46
C LYS A 78 14.21 -8.61 -36.58
N GLU A 79 13.41 -7.69 -37.12
CA GLU A 79 12.79 -6.60 -36.36
C GLU A 79 11.82 -7.13 -35.31
N LEU A 80 10.98 -8.10 -35.67
CA LEU A 80 10.07 -8.73 -34.72
C LEU A 80 10.83 -9.42 -33.58
N GLY A 81 11.90 -10.16 -33.89
CA GLY A 81 12.74 -10.79 -32.86
C GLY A 81 13.45 -9.78 -31.95
N ALA A 82 13.82 -8.60 -32.46
CA ALA A 82 14.37 -7.52 -31.64
C ALA A 82 13.30 -6.93 -30.70
N LEU A 83 12.09 -6.69 -31.22
CA LEU A 83 10.97 -6.17 -30.45
C LEU A 83 10.47 -7.17 -29.39
N GLU A 84 10.46 -8.47 -29.69
CA GLU A 84 10.10 -9.53 -28.74
C GLU A 84 11.08 -9.56 -27.55
N LYS A 85 12.38 -9.37 -27.79
CA LYS A 85 13.41 -9.26 -26.73
C LYS A 85 13.25 -8.00 -25.89
N GLU A 86 12.77 -6.91 -26.48
CA GLU A 86 12.51 -5.67 -25.75
C GLU A 86 11.29 -5.81 -24.82
N GLY A 87 10.33 -6.66 -25.18
CA GLY A 87 9.14 -6.96 -24.40
C GLY A 87 9.39 -7.79 -23.13
N PHE A 88 8.31 -7.95 -22.36
CA PHE A 88 8.28 -8.81 -21.16
C PHE A 88 7.46 -10.08 -21.45
N GLY A 89 7.93 -10.91 -22.39
CA GLY A 89 7.24 -12.15 -22.78
C GLY A 89 7.01 -13.13 -21.62
N ASP A 90 7.96 -13.17 -20.68
CA ASP A 90 7.92 -14.03 -19.50
C ASP A 90 7.00 -13.51 -18.38
N TRP A 91 6.33 -12.37 -18.59
CA TRP A 91 5.43 -11.76 -17.60
C TRP A 91 3.97 -12.10 -17.90
N THR A 92 3.42 -12.98 -17.06
CA THR A 92 2.02 -13.37 -17.14
C THR A 92 1.11 -12.37 -16.41
N ARG A 93 -0.20 -12.46 -16.63
CA ARG A 93 -1.18 -11.66 -15.86
C ARG A 93 -1.16 -11.97 -14.36
N ARG A 94 -0.74 -13.19 -13.97
CA ARG A 94 -0.57 -13.55 -12.56
C ARG A 94 0.57 -12.74 -11.95
N ASP A 95 1.68 -12.61 -12.69
CA ASP A 95 2.87 -11.88 -12.26
C ASP A 95 2.57 -10.39 -12.10
N LEU A 96 1.83 -9.79 -13.05
CA LEU A 96 1.34 -8.42 -12.91
C LEU A 96 0.50 -8.27 -11.64
N LYS A 97 -0.46 -9.18 -11.39
CA LYS A 97 -1.29 -9.11 -10.17
C LYS A 97 -0.45 -9.22 -8.89
N GLN A 98 0.57 -10.08 -8.88
CA GLN A 98 1.48 -10.22 -7.76
C GLN A 98 2.29 -8.94 -7.56
N PHE A 99 2.86 -8.39 -8.63
CA PHE A 99 3.56 -7.11 -8.62
C PHE A 99 2.71 -5.96 -8.05
N ILE A 100 1.46 -5.81 -8.50
CA ILE A 100 0.54 -4.80 -7.96
C ILE A 100 0.26 -5.03 -6.47
N THR A 101 0.17 -6.29 -6.03
CA THR A 101 -0.06 -6.64 -4.62
C THR A 101 1.17 -6.32 -3.76
N SER A 102 2.37 -6.56 -4.28
CA SER A 102 3.63 -6.16 -3.63
C SER A 102 3.76 -4.64 -3.53
N CYS A 103 3.39 -3.90 -4.58
CA CYS A 103 3.31 -2.44 -4.54
C CYS A 103 2.28 -1.93 -3.52
N GLU A 104 1.13 -2.59 -3.37
CA GLU A 104 0.13 -2.25 -2.34
C GLU A 104 0.66 -2.48 -0.92
N ARG A 105 1.49 -3.52 -0.72
CA ARG A 105 2.01 -3.93 0.59
C ARG A 105 3.15 -3.05 1.09
N TYR A 106 4.09 -2.69 0.23
CA TYR A 106 5.28 -1.93 0.62
C TYR A 106 5.25 -0.46 0.17
N GLY A 107 4.35 -0.12 -0.75
CA GLY A 107 4.25 1.21 -1.35
C GLY A 107 5.28 1.44 -2.48
N ARG A 108 5.04 2.45 -3.31
CA ARG A 108 5.93 2.81 -4.41
C ARG A 108 7.29 3.34 -3.95
N ALA A 109 7.38 3.90 -2.74
CA ALA A 109 8.61 4.49 -2.22
C ALA A 109 9.71 3.46 -1.99
N ASP A 110 9.35 2.21 -1.67
CA ASP A 110 10.30 1.15 -1.35
C ASP A 110 10.44 0.14 -2.50
N LYS A 111 11.09 0.60 -3.57
CA LYS A 111 11.36 -0.20 -4.76
C LYS A 111 12.12 -1.50 -4.43
N ALA A 112 13.07 -1.45 -3.50
CA ALA A 112 13.91 -2.59 -3.15
C ALA A 112 13.08 -3.73 -2.57
N ARG A 113 12.23 -3.46 -1.57
CA ARG A 113 11.37 -4.48 -0.97
C ARG A 113 10.32 -5.04 -1.95
N VAL A 114 9.77 -4.19 -2.82
CA VAL A 114 8.87 -4.66 -3.88
C VAL A 114 9.58 -5.62 -4.83
N CYS A 115 10.79 -5.27 -5.29
CA CYS A 115 11.53 -6.12 -6.21
C CYS A 115 11.95 -7.45 -5.57
N GLU A 116 12.36 -7.42 -4.30
CA GLU A 116 12.73 -8.60 -3.52
C GLU A 116 11.54 -9.55 -3.33
N GLU A 117 10.37 -9.07 -2.88
CA GLU A 117 9.19 -9.93 -2.71
C GLU A 117 8.73 -10.54 -4.04
N VAL A 118 8.70 -9.73 -5.11
CA VAL A 118 8.29 -10.20 -6.44
C VAL A 118 9.28 -11.24 -6.99
N SER A 119 10.59 -11.01 -6.82
CA SER A 119 11.63 -11.97 -7.19
C SER A 119 11.49 -13.28 -6.40
N GLN A 120 11.27 -13.20 -5.10
CA GLN A 120 11.13 -14.37 -4.22
C GLN A 120 9.87 -15.19 -4.54
N VAL A 121 8.72 -14.52 -4.76
CA VAL A 121 7.44 -15.21 -5.00
C VAL A 121 7.36 -15.79 -6.42
N LEU A 122 7.93 -15.10 -7.42
CA LEU A 122 7.85 -15.52 -8.82
C LEU A 122 9.08 -16.31 -9.28
N GLY A 123 10.15 -16.39 -8.47
CA GLY A 123 11.41 -17.01 -8.85
C GLY A 123 12.11 -16.31 -10.02
N LYS A 124 11.88 -15.00 -10.18
CA LYS A 124 12.45 -14.20 -11.28
C LYS A 124 13.72 -13.49 -10.84
N ASP A 125 14.60 -13.25 -11.80
CA ASP A 125 15.83 -12.52 -11.55
C ASP A 125 15.54 -11.08 -11.05
N PRO A 126 16.20 -10.63 -9.96
CA PRO A 126 15.97 -9.29 -9.41
C PRO A 126 16.17 -8.16 -10.42
N ALA A 127 17.15 -8.26 -11.33
CA ALA A 127 17.40 -7.22 -12.33
C ALA A 127 16.28 -7.17 -13.38
N GLN A 128 15.70 -8.33 -13.75
CA GLN A 128 14.51 -8.35 -14.60
C GLN A 128 13.29 -7.73 -13.93
N VAL A 129 13.10 -7.97 -12.63
CA VAL A 129 12.01 -7.35 -11.85
C VAL A 129 12.21 -5.84 -11.75
N GLU A 130 13.44 -5.39 -11.54
CA GLU A 130 13.78 -3.98 -11.50
C GLU A 130 13.51 -3.26 -12.83
N ARG A 131 13.90 -3.91 -13.94
CA ARG A 131 13.59 -3.44 -15.30
C ARG A 131 12.09 -3.33 -15.50
N TYR A 132 11.32 -4.34 -15.07
CA TYR A 132 9.86 -4.31 -15.15
C TYR A 132 9.25 -3.18 -14.31
N TYR A 133 9.73 -2.99 -13.08
CA TYR A 133 9.27 -1.93 -12.19
C TYR A 133 9.43 -0.54 -12.84
N ASN A 134 10.62 -0.25 -13.40
CA ASN A 134 10.89 1.03 -14.05
C ASN A 134 9.98 1.25 -15.26
N THR A 135 9.84 0.23 -16.12
CA THR A 135 9.01 0.32 -17.32
C THR A 135 7.52 0.43 -16.99
N PHE A 136 7.05 -0.28 -15.96
CA PHE A 136 5.69 -0.17 -15.48
C PHE A 136 5.36 1.27 -15.11
N TRP A 137 6.15 1.92 -14.26
CA TRP A 137 5.88 3.30 -13.87
C TRP A 137 6.03 4.32 -15.00
N SER A 138 6.83 4.00 -16.02
CA SER A 138 6.96 4.85 -17.21
C SER A 138 5.78 4.71 -18.19
N ARG A 139 5.17 3.52 -18.28
CA ARG A 139 4.20 3.16 -19.35
C ARG A 139 2.89 2.55 -18.84
N PHE A 140 2.57 2.64 -17.55
CA PHE A 140 1.39 1.98 -16.96
C PHE A 140 0.07 2.42 -17.61
N MET A 141 -0.01 3.64 -18.16
CA MET A 141 -1.22 4.17 -18.82
C MET A 141 -1.63 3.38 -20.08
N GLU A 142 -0.70 2.63 -20.68
CA GLU A 142 -0.97 1.78 -21.84
C GLU A 142 -1.77 0.52 -21.46
N LEU A 143 -1.86 0.19 -20.17
CA LEU A 143 -2.61 -0.97 -19.68
C LEU A 143 -4.11 -0.66 -19.62
N LYS A 144 -4.93 -1.59 -20.10
CA LYS A 144 -6.40 -1.45 -20.15
C LYS A 144 -7.05 -1.16 -18.78
N ASP A 145 -6.56 -1.79 -17.71
CA ASP A 145 -7.09 -1.67 -16.34
C ASP A 145 -6.19 -0.81 -15.41
N HIS A 146 -5.32 0.04 -15.97
CA HIS A 146 -4.33 0.79 -15.19
C HIS A 146 -4.94 1.60 -14.04
N ALA A 147 -6.08 2.26 -14.26
CA ALA A 147 -6.76 3.07 -13.25
C ALA A 147 -7.09 2.27 -11.98
N LYS A 148 -7.57 1.03 -12.13
CA LYS A 148 -7.87 0.14 -11.00
C LYS A 148 -6.61 -0.30 -10.27
N TYR A 149 -5.51 -0.51 -10.99
CA TYR A 149 -4.23 -0.89 -10.40
C TYR A 149 -3.64 0.25 -9.58
N ILE A 150 -3.65 1.47 -10.12
CA ILE A 150 -3.18 2.66 -9.40
C ILE A 150 -4.03 2.93 -8.16
N GLU A 151 -5.36 2.91 -8.28
CA GLU A 151 -6.25 3.11 -7.12
C GLU A 151 -6.00 2.07 -6.01
N LYS A 152 -5.74 0.81 -6.40
CA LYS A 152 -5.39 -0.25 -5.44
C LYS A 152 -4.05 0.04 -4.74
N ILE A 153 -3.03 0.48 -5.46
CA ILE A 153 -1.74 0.84 -4.89
C ILE A 153 -1.89 2.05 -3.96
N GLU A 154 -2.55 3.11 -4.40
CA GLU A 154 -2.76 4.33 -3.60
C GLU A 154 -3.55 4.06 -2.31
N ARG A 155 -4.54 3.16 -2.37
CA ARG A 155 -5.26 2.71 -1.17
C ARG A 155 -4.32 1.99 -0.19
N GLY A 156 -3.43 1.14 -0.69
CA GLY A 156 -2.40 0.47 0.11
C GLY A 156 -1.43 1.46 0.75
N GLU A 157 -0.97 2.45 -0.02
CA GLU A 157 -0.07 3.50 0.47
C GLU A 157 -0.73 4.38 1.53
N LYS A 158 -1.98 4.77 1.35
CA LYS A 158 -2.74 5.49 2.39
C LYS A 158 -2.86 4.67 3.67
N ARG A 159 -2.98 3.35 3.57
CA ARG A 159 -2.97 2.44 4.72
C ARG A 159 -1.58 2.40 5.39
N LEU A 160 -0.50 2.37 4.61
CA LEU A 160 0.87 2.42 5.12
C LEU A 160 1.19 3.74 5.81
N GLU A 161 0.83 4.86 5.19
CA GLU A 161 0.97 6.19 5.77
C GLU A 161 0.18 6.28 7.09
N ARG A 162 -1.07 5.81 7.09
CA ARG A 162 -1.88 5.74 8.31
C ARG A 162 -1.21 4.90 9.39
N ASN A 163 -0.65 3.74 9.04
CA ASN A 163 0.04 2.84 9.97
C ASN A 163 1.25 3.54 10.62
N GLU A 164 2.05 4.26 9.82
CA GLU A 164 3.22 4.99 10.31
C GLU A 164 2.81 6.16 11.22
N VAL A 165 1.78 6.93 10.85
CA VAL A 165 1.24 8.00 11.70
C VAL A 165 0.76 7.47 13.05
N VAL A 166 0.02 6.36 13.06
CA VAL A 166 -0.45 5.72 14.29
C VAL A 166 0.73 5.22 15.12
N LYS A 167 1.71 4.55 14.50
CA LYS A 167 2.91 4.05 15.18
C LYS A 167 3.66 5.19 15.88
N GLN A 168 3.84 6.32 15.20
CA GLN A 168 4.45 7.51 15.80
C GLN A 168 3.61 8.10 16.93
N ALA A 169 2.29 8.17 16.78
CA ALA A 169 1.40 8.67 17.83
C ALA A 169 1.47 7.81 19.11
N LEU A 170 1.50 6.48 18.97
CA LEU A 170 1.65 5.55 20.08
C LEU A 170 3.04 5.62 20.71
N ALA A 171 4.10 5.74 19.90
CA ALA A 171 5.47 5.91 20.40
C ALA A 171 5.62 7.21 21.21
N ARG A 172 5.04 8.32 20.72
CA ARG A 172 4.97 9.58 21.47
C ARG A 172 4.17 9.46 22.76
N LYS A 173 3.09 8.66 22.79
CA LYS A 173 2.35 8.38 24.02
C LYS A 173 3.19 7.58 25.02
N CYS A 174 3.83 6.51 24.57
CA CYS A 174 4.61 5.63 25.44
C CYS A 174 5.85 6.31 26.01
N SER A 175 6.58 7.09 25.19
CA SER A 175 7.80 7.81 25.62
C SER A 175 7.59 8.87 26.70
N ARG A 176 6.35 9.30 26.94
CA ARG A 176 6.00 10.21 28.05
C ARG A 176 6.11 9.56 29.44
N TYR A 177 6.20 8.23 29.50
CA TYR A 177 6.20 7.49 30.76
C TYR A 177 7.46 6.62 30.84
N SER A 178 8.14 6.62 31.99
CA SER A 178 9.27 5.71 32.23
C SER A 178 8.81 4.25 32.33
N HIS A 179 7.62 4.00 32.89
CA HIS A 179 7.02 2.68 33.00
C HIS A 179 5.59 2.70 32.42
N PRO A 180 5.43 2.62 31.09
CA PRO A 180 4.13 2.80 30.43
C PRO A 180 3.02 1.88 30.96
N LEU A 181 3.30 0.62 31.26
CA LEU A 181 2.30 -0.34 31.74
C LEU A 181 1.71 0.01 33.11
N ARG A 182 2.48 0.70 33.97
CA ARG A 182 2.06 1.03 35.34
C ARG A 182 1.52 2.44 35.45
N ASP A 183 2.17 3.39 34.78
CA ASP A 183 1.99 4.82 35.04
C ASP A 183 1.14 5.52 33.97
N MET A 184 0.89 4.88 32.81
CA MET A 184 0.13 5.50 31.71
C MET A 184 -1.32 5.76 32.11
N ARG A 185 -1.77 6.99 31.83
CA ARG A 185 -3.18 7.37 31.95
C ARG A 185 -3.79 7.59 30.58
N LEU A 186 -5.01 7.12 30.38
CA LEU A 186 -5.79 7.35 29.17
C LEU A 186 -6.94 8.30 29.50
N HIS A 187 -7.11 9.32 28.67
CA HIS A 187 -8.21 10.28 28.82
C HIS A 187 -9.42 9.82 28.03
N TYR A 188 -10.43 9.32 28.74
CA TYR A 188 -11.69 8.91 28.12
C TYR A 188 -12.63 10.13 27.97
N PRO A 189 -13.29 10.29 26.81
CA PRO A 189 -14.30 11.33 26.63
C PRO A 189 -15.43 11.23 27.66
N ALA A 190 -16.05 12.37 28.00
CA ALA A 190 -17.21 12.40 28.88
C ALA A 190 -18.35 11.50 28.33
N GLY A 191 -18.92 10.67 29.20
CA GLY A 191 -19.97 9.71 28.82
C GLY A 191 -19.48 8.44 28.11
N TYR A 192 -18.17 8.26 27.95
CA TYR A 192 -17.61 7.07 27.34
C TYR A 192 -17.83 5.83 28.23
N LYS A 193 -18.45 4.79 27.64
CA LYS A 193 -18.61 3.47 28.29
C LYS A 193 -17.63 2.50 27.66
N SER A 194 -16.68 1.98 28.45
CA SER A 194 -15.59 1.12 27.97
C SER A 194 -16.01 -0.28 27.53
N LYS A 195 -17.31 -0.60 27.44
CA LYS A 195 -17.85 -1.91 27.02
C LYS A 195 -17.16 -3.10 27.71
N GLY A 196 -16.87 -2.97 29.01
CA GLY A 196 -16.23 -4.01 29.81
C GLY A 196 -14.71 -3.93 29.93
N TYR A 197 -14.04 -3.12 29.09
CA TYR A 197 -12.60 -2.95 29.20
C TYR A 197 -12.22 -2.07 30.39
N ILE A 198 -11.16 -2.44 31.11
CA ILE A 198 -10.58 -1.62 32.18
C ILE A 198 -9.34 -0.86 31.71
N LEU A 199 -8.90 0.11 32.51
CA LEU A 199 -7.73 0.94 32.19
C LEU A 199 -6.47 0.09 31.99
N GLU A 200 -6.26 -0.93 32.81
CA GLU A 200 -5.07 -1.79 32.74
C GLU A 200 -5.00 -2.57 31.41
N GLU A 201 -6.14 -3.13 30.96
CA GLU A 201 -6.26 -3.82 29.66
C GLU A 201 -5.98 -2.86 28.50
N ASP A 202 -6.55 -1.65 28.55
CA ASP A 202 -6.36 -0.64 27.50
C ASP A 202 -4.91 -0.15 27.40
N VAL A 203 -4.28 0.11 28.55
CA VAL A 203 -2.87 0.50 28.62
C VAL A 203 -2.00 -0.62 28.06
N PHE A 204 -2.30 -1.87 28.41
CA PHE A 204 -1.60 -3.02 27.86
C PHE A 204 -1.73 -3.10 26.34
N LEU A 205 -2.94 -2.93 25.79
CA LEU A 205 -3.14 -2.88 24.34
C LEU A 205 -2.31 -1.78 23.68
N VAL A 206 -2.33 -0.56 24.21
CA VAL A 206 -1.55 0.57 23.67
C VAL A 206 -0.06 0.26 23.64
N VAL A 207 0.47 -0.32 24.72
CA VAL A 207 1.89 -0.70 24.81
C VAL A 207 2.23 -1.82 23.84
N MET A 208 1.38 -2.84 23.71
CA MET A 208 1.63 -3.95 22.79
C MET A 208 1.48 -3.54 21.32
N MET A 209 0.53 -2.64 21.00
CA MET A 209 0.43 -2.03 19.67
C MET A 209 1.69 -1.23 19.31
N ASN A 210 2.31 -0.54 20.29
CA ASN A 210 3.58 0.15 20.07
C ASN A 210 4.76 -0.83 19.89
N LYS A 211 4.76 -1.96 20.60
CA LYS A 211 5.83 -2.97 20.55
C LYS A 211 5.83 -3.77 19.24
N TYR A 212 4.68 -4.31 18.84
CA TYR A 212 4.57 -5.20 17.66
C TYR A 212 4.15 -4.46 16.39
N GLY A 213 3.38 -3.38 16.51
CA GLY A 213 2.83 -2.62 15.40
C GLY A 213 1.30 -2.55 15.45
N PRO A 214 0.70 -1.39 15.13
CA PRO A 214 -0.71 -1.13 15.45
C PRO A 214 -1.73 -1.79 14.52
N LEU A 215 -1.34 -2.26 13.33
CA LEU A 215 -2.28 -2.75 12.31
C LEU A 215 -2.05 -4.19 11.86
N GLU A 216 -0.83 -4.74 11.99
CA GLU A 216 -0.47 -6.00 11.33
C GLU A 216 -0.37 -7.19 12.30
N HIS A 217 0.17 -6.98 13.50
CA HIS A 217 0.59 -8.06 14.40
C HIS A 217 -0.39 -8.34 15.54
N TRP A 218 -1.68 -8.43 15.21
CA TRP A 218 -2.74 -8.64 16.22
C TRP A 218 -2.80 -10.08 16.76
N GLY A 219 -2.25 -11.05 16.03
CA GLY A 219 -2.11 -12.43 16.52
C GLY A 219 -1.13 -12.50 17.68
N GLU A 220 0.02 -11.83 17.53
CA GLU A 220 1.08 -11.72 18.51
C GLU A 220 0.61 -10.95 19.75
N ILE A 221 -0.12 -9.83 19.56
CA ILE A 221 -0.72 -9.07 20.67
C ILE A 221 -1.67 -9.97 21.48
N ARG A 222 -2.55 -10.73 20.82
CA ARG A 222 -3.47 -11.66 21.49
C ARG A 222 -2.72 -12.72 22.28
N ASP A 223 -1.67 -13.29 21.70
CA ASP A 223 -0.90 -14.33 22.36
C ASP A 223 -0.12 -13.76 23.56
N GLU A 224 0.34 -12.51 23.48
CA GLU A 224 0.95 -11.80 24.61
C GLU A 224 -0.03 -11.55 25.75
N ILE A 225 -1.29 -11.18 25.45
CA ILE A 225 -2.37 -11.06 26.46
C ILE A 225 -2.56 -12.38 27.21
N ARG A 226 -2.55 -13.51 26.50
CA ARG A 226 -2.73 -14.83 27.12
C ARG A 226 -1.57 -15.24 28.02
N LYS A 227 -0.34 -14.85 27.65
CA LYS A 227 0.90 -15.12 28.39
C LYS A 227 1.08 -14.21 29.60
N ALA A 228 0.56 -12.98 29.55
CA ALA A 228 0.72 -12.01 30.62
C ALA A 228 0.08 -12.50 31.93
N TRP A 229 0.90 -12.59 32.99
CA TRP A 229 0.50 -13.12 34.29
C TRP A 229 -0.55 -12.24 34.98
N GLN A 230 -0.50 -10.92 34.77
CA GLN A 230 -1.44 -9.97 35.36
C GLN A 230 -2.90 -10.20 34.90
N PHE A 231 -3.08 -10.81 33.72
CA PHE A 231 -4.39 -11.23 33.21
C PHE A 231 -4.71 -12.70 33.51
N ARG A 232 -4.02 -13.35 34.48
CA ARG A 232 -4.22 -14.79 34.80
C ARG A 232 -5.69 -15.15 34.96
N PHE A 233 -6.43 -14.35 35.72
CA PHE A 233 -7.85 -14.55 36.04
C PHE A 233 -8.81 -13.71 35.19
N ASP A 234 -8.27 -12.88 34.29
CA ASP A 234 -9.07 -12.04 33.41
C ASP A 234 -9.51 -12.83 32.17
N TRP A 235 -10.62 -13.53 32.33
CA TRP A 235 -11.21 -14.33 31.25
C TRP A 235 -11.86 -13.46 30.17
N PHE A 236 -12.31 -12.26 30.51
CA PHE A 236 -12.90 -11.33 29.55
C PHE A 236 -11.85 -10.93 28.50
N PHE A 237 -10.69 -10.45 28.94
CA PHE A 237 -9.64 -9.97 28.05
C PHE A 237 -9.00 -11.13 27.27
N LYS A 238 -8.82 -12.29 27.91
CA LYS A 238 -8.28 -13.50 27.26
C LYS A 238 -9.20 -14.15 26.23
N SER A 239 -10.52 -13.99 26.38
CA SER A 239 -11.52 -14.53 25.45
C SER A 239 -11.73 -13.66 24.21
N ARG A 240 -11.14 -12.46 24.13
CA ARG A 240 -11.31 -11.57 22.98
C ARG A 240 -10.71 -12.17 21.71
N THR A 241 -11.46 -12.03 20.63
CA THR A 241 -10.99 -12.36 19.28
C THR A 241 -10.06 -11.27 18.73
N ILE A 242 -9.26 -11.61 17.71
CA ILE A 242 -8.39 -10.66 17.02
C ILE A 242 -9.19 -9.44 16.52
N ALA A 243 -10.36 -9.67 15.92
CA ALA A 243 -11.21 -8.61 15.39
C ALA A 243 -11.78 -7.68 16.48
N GLU A 244 -12.07 -8.19 17.66
CA GLU A 244 -12.53 -7.37 18.79
C GLU A 244 -11.39 -6.52 19.37
N LEU A 245 -10.21 -7.11 19.50
CA LEU A 245 -9.00 -6.38 19.93
C LEU A 245 -8.63 -5.29 18.93
N GLN A 246 -8.72 -5.56 17.63
CA GLN A 246 -8.54 -4.57 16.55
C GLN A 246 -9.50 -3.40 16.71
N LYS A 247 -10.81 -3.66 16.84
CA LYS A 247 -11.82 -2.61 17.06
C LYS A 247 -11.53 -1.80 18.33
N ARG A 248 -11.08 -2.45 19.40
CA ARG A 248 -10.68 -1.77 20.63
C ARG A 248 -9.46 -0.88 20.40
N GLY A 249 -8.43 -1.40 19.76
CA GLY A 249 -7.21 -0.69 19.39
C GLY A 249 -7.44 0.54 18.53
N GLU A 250 -8.35 0.47 17.55
CA GLU A 250 -8.74 1.62 16.74
C GLU A 250 -9.34 2.75 17.58
N VAL A 251 -10.19 2.40 18.56
CA VAL A 251 -10.78 3.38 19.48
C VAL A 251 -9.71 4.01 20.36
N LEU A 252 -8.81 3.20 20.93
CA LEU A 252 -7.69 3.68 21.75
C LEU A 252 -6.73 4.57 20.95
N THR A 253 -6.45 4.20 19.71
CA THR A 253 -5.63 4.99 18.80
C THR A 253 -6.22 6.39 18.60
N ARG A 254 -7.53 6.49 18.30
CA ARG A 254 -8.20 7.80 18.14
C ARG A 254 -8.16 8.64 19.41
N MET A 255 -8.22 8.02 20.59
CA MET A 255 -8.08 8.73 21.87
C MET A 255 -6.68 9.28 22.06
N VAL A 256 -5.65 8.46 21.77
CA VAL A 256 -4.24 8.87 21.85
C VAL A 256 -3.92 9.98 20.86
N GLU A 257 -4.44 9.91 19.64
CA GLU A 257 -4.25 10.94 18.63
C GLU A 257 -4.86 12.28 19.03
N ARG A 258 -6.12 12.26 19.48
CA ARG A 258 -6.77 13.46 20.00
C ARG A 258 -5.97 14.08 21.15
N GLU A 259 -5.53 13.26 22.10
CA GLU A 259 -4.73 13.73 23.23
C GLU A 259 -3.39 14.34 22.76
N ASN A 260 -2.73 13.74 21.77
CA ASN A 260 -1.50 14.27 21.20
C ASN A 260 -1.74 15.62 20.48
N ASP A 261 -2.84 15.76 19.74
CA ASP A 261 -3.20 17.00 19.05
C ASP A 261 -3.52 18.14 20.03
N GLU A 262 -4.26 17.82 21.10
CA GLU A 262 -4.54 18.77 22.19
C GLU A 262 -3.25 19.26 22.85
N LEU A 263 -2.32 18.35 23.17
CA LEU A 263 -1.02 18.71 23.74
C LEU A 263 -0.17 19.55 22.77
N LYS A 264 -0.16 19.20 21.49
CA LYS A 264 0.56 19.97 20.46
C LYS A 264 0.02 21.40 20.35
N SER A 265 -1.31 21.56 20.39
CA SER A 265 -1.96 22.88 20.32
C SER A 265 -1.74 23.73 21.57
N ARG A 266 -1.56 23.11 22.74
CA ARG A 266 -1.24 23.81 23.98
C ARG A 266 0.20 24.31 23.97
N ASN A 267 1.15 23.44 23.62
CA ASN A 267 2.55 23.81 23.53
C ASN A 267 2.80 24.95 22.52
N SER A 268 2.10 24.97 21.39
CA SER A 268 2.24 26.07 20.43
C SER A 268 1.71 27.41 20.95
N LYS A 269 0.60 27.40 21.70
CA LYS A 269 0.06 28.61 22.32
C LYS A 269 0.97 29.13 23.42
N ASP A 270 1.51 28.22 24.24
CA ASP A 270 2.44 28.57 25.31
C ASP A 270 3.73 29.19 24.73
N GLU A 271 4.25 28.66 23.61
CA GLU A 271 5.39 29.24 22.87
C GLU A 271 5.07 30.62 22.28
N ASP A 272 3.90 30.79 21.65
CA ASP A 272 3.47 32.08 21.10
C ASP A 272 3.29 33.15 22.19
N ASP A 273 2.75 32.78 23.34
CA ASP A 273 2.57 33.67 24.48
C ASP A 273 3.90 34.02 25.15
N LEU A 274 4.83 33.07 25.26
CA LEU A 274 6.21 33.32 25.69
C LEU A 274 6.95 34.25 24.73
N ALA A 275 6.79 34.07 23.42
CA ALA A 275 7.40 34.92 22.39
C ALA A 275 6.84 36.36 22.39
N LYS A 276 5.52 36.53 22.61
CA LYS A 276 4.91 37.85 22.78
C LYS A 276 5.42 38.56 24.03
N LYS A 277 5.51 37.84 25.16
CA LYS A 277 6.04 38.39 26.42
C LYS A 277 7.53 38.77 26.33
N ALA A 278 8.32 38.05 25.53
CA ALA A 278 9.71 38.39 25.21
C ALA A 278 9.84 39.66 24.32
N LYS A 279 8.90 39.87 23.37
CA LYS A 279 8.86 41.10 22.54
C LYS A 279 8.37 42.33 23.33
N GLU A 280 7.44 42.15 24.27
CA GLU A 280 6.92 43.26 25.09
C GLU A 280 7.91 43.71 26.19
N SER A 281 8.74 42.79 26.70
CA SER A 281 9.83 43.11 27.62
C SER A 281 11.06 43.76 26.95
N SER A 282 11.23 43.60 25.63
CA SER A 282 12.29 44.29 24.86
C SER A 282 11.86 45.67 24.33
N SER A 283 10.57 45.91 24.09
CA SER A 283 10.04 47.24 23.70
C SER A 283 9.87 48.21 24.88
N SER A 284 9.73 47.72 26.11
CA SER A 284 9.67 48.54 27.33
C SER A 284 11.05 49.02 27.81
N ARG A 285 12.15 48.45 27.31
CA ARG A 285 13.52 48.84 27.68
C ARG A 285 14.14 49.93 26.77
N SER A 286 13.46 50.32 25.69
CA SER A 286 13.90 51.39 24.78
C SER A 286 13.21 52.75 25.02
N LYS A 287 12.25 52.85 25.96
CA LYS A 287 11.50 54.09 26.24
C LYS A 287 11.93 54.87 27.50
N SER A 288 12.97 54.44 28.21
CA SER A 288 13.47 55.09 29.43
C SER A 288 14.74 55.93 29.27
N LYS A 289 15.14 56.30 28.04
CA LYS A 289 16.35 57.11 27.80
C LYS A 289 16.08 58.41 27.05
N SER A 290 15.16 59.25 27.57
CA SER A 290 15.19 60.70 27.30
C SER A 290 14.35 61.46 28.33
N LYS A 291 14.99 62.11 29.32
CA LYS A 291 14.81 63.54 29.66
C LYS A 291 15.47 63.92 31.01
N ASN A 292 16.32 64.94 30.88
CA ASN A 292 16.66 66.04 31.79
C ASN A 292 17.54 65.85 33.04
N THR A 293 18.77 66.30 32.83
CA THR A 293 19.60 67.22 33.63
C THR A 293 18.83 68.21 34.52
N SER A 294 19.20 68.29 35.81
CA SER A 294 19.90 69.43 36.46
C SER A 294 19.62 69.52 37.98
N SER A 295 20.72 69.60 38.74
CA SER A 295 20.96 70.29 40.01
C SER A 295 19.97 70.20 41.19
N SER A 296 20.49 69.70 42.33
CA SER A 296 20.75 70.49 43.56
C SER A 296 20.41 69.76 44.87
N SER A 297 21.45 69.60 45.68
CA SER A 297 21.52 69.76 47.14
C SER A 297 20.75 68.85 48.11
N ARG A 298 21.57 68.30 49.02
CA ARG A 298 21.43 68.26 50.50
C ARG A 298 20.62 67.14 51.18
N SER A 299 21.43 66.22 51.75
CA SER A 299 21.56 65.92 53.19
C SER A 299 20.54 65.01 53.92
N LYS A 300 21.14 64.00 54.61
CA LYS A 300 20.77 63.37 55.89
C LYS A 300 19.48 62.52 55.88
N THR A 301 19.30 61.37 56.54
CA THR A 301 19.99 60.66 57.64
C THR A 301 19.35 59.26 57.81
N SER A 302 20.14 58.33 58.36
CA SER A 302 19.83 57.11 59.16
C SER A 302 18.40 56.75 59.61
N GLY A 303 18.16 55.43 59.74
CA GLY A 303 17.20 54.80 60.70
C GLY A 303 16.28 53.76 60.03
N SER A 304 16.62 52.48 60.02
CA SER A 304 16.28 51.43 61.00
C SER A 304 14.80 50.98 61.04
N SER A 305 14.64 49.68 60.75
CA SER A 305 13.85 48.68 61.50
C SER A 305 12.32 48.77 61.63
N SER A 306 11.70 47.68 61.14
CA SER A 306 10.83 46.76 61.90
C SER A 306 9.29 46.93 61.87
N SER A 307 8.67 45.84 61.36
CA SER A 307 7.60 45.05 61.99
C SER A 307 6.21 45.65 62.28
N LYS A 308 5.18 44.98 61.74
CA LYS A 308 4.01 44.39 62.45
C LYS A 308 3.03 43.84 61.39
N LYS A 309 2.77 42.53 61.33
CA LYS A 309 1.84 41.69 62.11
C LYS A 309 0.35 41.82 61.73
N ARG A 310 -0.18 40.65 61.33
CA ARG A 310 -1.51 40.04 61.65
C ARG A 310 -2.77 40.67 61.04
N SER A 311 -3.55 39.83 60.35
CA SER A 311 -4.78 39.26 60.95
C SER A 311 -5.39 38.14 60.09
N SER A 312 -5.73 37.07 60.79
CA SER A 312 -6.53 35.89 60.43
C SER A 312 -8.00 36.21 60.12
N SER A 313 -8.68 35.34 59.34
CA SER A 313 -9.80 34.55 59.89
C SER A 313 -10.33 33.51 58.90
N SER A 314 -10.51 32.31 59.46
CA SER A 314 -11.19 31.13 58.97
C SER A 314 -12.72 31.25 59.08
N LYS A 315 -13.47 30.63 58.16
CA LYS A 315 -14.79 30.05 58.47
C LYS A 315 -15.01 28.76 57.69
N GLN A 316 -15.01 27.66 58.45
CA GLN A 316 -15.71 26.41 58.14
C GLN A 316 -17.21 26.60 58.41
N SER A 317 -18.07 25.93 57.65
CA SER A 317 -19.42 25.59 58.07
C SER A 317 -19.80 24.20 57.55
N SER A 318 -19.82 23.26 58.48
CA SER A 318 -20.46 21.95 58.41
C SER A 318 -21.97 22.07 58.57
N SER A 319 -22.75 21.25 57.86
CA SER A 319 -24.09 20.86 58.30
C SER A 319 -24.41 19.43 57.86
N SER A 320 -24.77 18.63 58.84
CA SER A 320 -25.05 17.20 58.82
C SER A 320 -26.56 16.89 58.78
N SER A 321 -26.86 15.67 58.32
CA SER A 321 -27.99 14.79 58.72
C SER A 321 -29.38 14.97 58.10
N ALA A 322 -29.83 13.91 57.41
CA ALA A 322 -31.07 13.19 57.75
C ALA A 322 -31.15 11.82 57.05
N LYS A 323 -31.32 10.75 57.85
CA LYS A 323 -31.73 9.38 57.48
C LYS A 323 -33.18 9.18 57.94
N LYS A 324 -34.02 8.47 57.15
CA LYS A 324 -35.02 7.40 57.51
C LYS A 324 -36.18 7.30 56.47
N PRO A 325 -37.06 6.25 56.44
CA PRO A 325 -36.89 5.06 55.58
C PRO A 325 -38.16 4.59 54.80
N ARG A 326 -38.00 3.49 54.02
CA ARG A 326 -38.94 2.38 53.64
C ARG A 326 -40.37 2.63 53.09
N SER A 327 -40.65 2.00 51.95
CA SER A 327 -41.83 1.16 51.54
C SER A 327 -41.79 1.05 50.00
N SER A 328 -42.07 -0.03 49.27
CA SER A 328 -42.63 -1.38 49.47
C SER A 328 -42.10 -2.27 48.35
#